data_AF-A0A2M7KAD0-F1
#
_entry.id   AF-A0A2M7KAD0-F1
#
_cell.length_a   1.000
_cell.length_b   1.000
_cell.length_c   1.000
_cell.angle_alpha   90.00
_cell.angle_beta   90.00
_cell.angle_gamma   90.00
#
_symmetry.space_group_name_H-M   'P 1'
#
loop_
_entity.id
_entity.type
_entity.pdbx_description
1 polymer ?
#
loop_
_entity_poly.entity_id
_entity_poly.type
_entity_poly.pdbx_seq_one_letter_code
_entity_poly.pdbx_strand_id
1 'polypeptide(L)'
;LLKGQQLQSLNINRGSFYTSIDGDYLDLNTKFSYFTSDQSHKNFTDVNGIGISFDAFFVIENTKSKLSFTFASEDLGYISWTKKSYLAGVDTAIHFDGVEITNIMNVAQENLHGISQDSLMDIIYSKSDTVPFQLSIPEKLSFEIKKEWSGFINSALIGVNYIFDVGQPIPQFYAMQTAVITKWLNIGLIENYGGFSGFNVGLYFQVNTNKNFNATISSGNLTGFILPKEAYARSVFISIAYKIK
;
A
#
# COMPACT_ATOMS: atom_id res chain seq x y z
N LEU A 1 -18.92 -9.17 1.50
CA LEU A 1 -18.54 -9.88 2.75
C LEU A 1 -17.07 -10.21 2.64
N LEU A 2 -16.27 -9.79 3.62
CA LEU A 2 -14.84 -10.04 3.69
C LEU A 2 -14.52 -11.02 4.81
N LYS A 3 -13.55 -11.89 4.58
CA LYS A 3 -12.97 -12.79 5.58
C LYS A 3 -11.61 -12.25 5.99
N GLY A 4 -11.47 -11.83 7.24
CA GLY A 4 -10.18 -11.52 7.86
C GLY A 4 -9.50 -12.79 8.36
N GLN A 5 -8.28 -13.05 7.88
CA GLN A 5 -7.50 -14.22 8.30
C GLN A 5 -6.29 -13.82 9.14
N GLN A 6 -5.36 -13.05 8.56
CA GLN A 6 -4.14 -12.61 9.25
C GLN A 6 -4.01 -11.10 9.17
N LEU A 7 -3.64 -10.48 10.28
CA LEU A 7 -3.35 -9.06 10.38
C LEU A 7 -2.18 -8.87 11.34
N GLN A 8 -1.22 -8.06 10.91
CA GLN A 8 -0.20 -7.44 11.75
C GLN A 8 -0.08 -5.99 11.27
N SER A 9 -0.30 -5.04 12.16
CA SER A 9 -0.23 -3.61 11.85
C SER A 9 0.46 -2.89 13.00
N LEU A 10 1.46 -2.09 12.66
CA LEU A 10 2.20 -1.26 13.60
C LEU A 10 2.04 0.20 13.17
N ASN A 11 1.44 1.01 14.02
CA ASN A 11 1.31 2.44 13.82
C ASN A 11 2.19 3.17 14.83
N ILE A 12 3.19 3.93 14.37
CA ILE A 12 4.09 4.70 15.24
C ILE A 12 3.70 6.18 15.13
N ASN A 13 3.04 6.70 16.17
CA ASN A 13 2.60 8.09 16.22
C ASN A 13 3.73 9.06 16.59
N ARG A 14 4.65 8.60 17.44
CA ARG A 14 5.87 9.33 17.84
C ARG A 14 6.98 8.30 17.99
N GLY A 15 8.14 8.57 17.42
CA GLY A 15 9.31 7.72 17.59
C GLY A 15 10.57 8.56 17.43
N SER A 16 11.39 8.62 18.47
CA SER A 16 12.75 9.15 18.38
C SER A 16 13.71 8.13 18.96
N PHE A 17 14.77 7.88 18.21
CA PHE A 17 15.88 7.03 18.61
C PHE A 17 17.13 7.88 18.55
N TYR A 18 17.82 8.01 19.68
CA TYR A 18 19.03 8.80 19.82
C TYR A 18 20.11 7.92 20.41
N THR A 19 21.30 7.98 19.83
CA THR A 19 22.51 7.39 20.36
C THR A 19 23.42 8.53 20.78
N SER A 20 23.98 8.46 21.99
CA SER A 20 24.92 9.47 22.44
C SER A 20 26.16 9.51 21.53
N ILE A 21 26.78 10.69 21.43
CA ILE A 21 27.97 10.90 20.58
C ILE A 21 29.10 9.94 20.97
N ASP A 22 29.25 9.69 22.26
CA ASP A 22 30.29 8.81 22.81
C ASP A 22 29.87 7.33 22.78
N GLY A 23 28.63 7.01 22.40
CA GLY A 23 28.09 5.64 22.36
C GLY A 23 27.69 5.07 23.72
N ASP A 24 27.84 5.86 24.77
CA ASP A 24 27.61 5.49 26.17
C ASP A 24 26.14 5.35 26.55
N TYR A 25 25.19 5.82 25.73
CA TYR A 25 23.77 5.57 25.99
C TYR A 25 22.91 5.66 24.74
N LEU A 26 21.71 5.11 24.86
CA LEU A 26 20.69 5.08 23.83
C LEU A 26 19.33 5.45 24.41
N ASP A 27 18.68 6.44 23.79
CA ASP A 27 17.33 6.89 24.12
C ASP A 27 16.33 6.49 23.03
N LEU A 28 15.31 5.73 23.42
CA LEU A 28 14.14 5.45 22.59
C LEU A 28 12.90 6.07 23.23
N ASN A 29 12.32 7.07 22.62
CA ASN A 29 11.01 7.61 23.00
C ASN A 29 10.00 7.28 21.91
N THR A 30 9.08 6.36 22.21
CA THR A 30 8.11 5.87 21.23
C THR A 30 6.70 5.84 21.78
N LYS A 31 5.75 6.17 20.90
CA LYS A 31 4.33 5.97 21.07
C LYS A 31 3.82 5.23 19.85
N PHE A 32 3.45 3.98 20.03
CA PHE A 32 2.92 3.14 18.96
C PHE A 32 1.69 2.34 19.38
N SER A 33 0.90 1.97 18.38
CA SER A 33 -0.21 1.03 18.48
C SER A 33 0.12 -0.19 17.62
N TYR A 34 0.06 -1.37 18.19
CA TYR A 34 0.25 -2.63 17.49
C TYR A 34 -1.03 -3.46 17.51
N PHE A 35 -1.51 -3.83 16.33
CA PHE A 35 -2.70 -4.64 16.10
C PHE A 35 -2.30 -5.97 15.49
N THR A 36 -2.71 -7.09 16.07
CA THR A 36 -2.55 -8.40 15.46
C THR A 36 -3.81 -9.25 15.61
N SER A 37 -4.14 -10.01 14.57
CA SER A 37 -5.16 -11.06 14.64
C SER A 37 -4.70 -12.20 15.56
N ASP A 38 -5.60 -13.14 15.89
CA ASP A 38 -5.26 -14.32 16.70
C ASP A 38 -4.08 -15.09 16.07
N GLN A 39 -2.97 -15.17 16.80
CA GLN A 39 -1.75 -15.85 16.36
C GLN A 39 -1.78 -17.37 16.56
N SER A 40 -2.77 -17.90 17.29
CA SER A 40 -2.96 -19.34 17.53
C SER A 40 -3.76 -20.03 16.42
N HIS A 41 -4.50 -19.27 15.60
CA HIS A 41 -5.33 -19.78 14.49
C HIS A 41 -4.89 -19.15 13.16
N LYS A 42 -3.79 -19.67 12.59
CA LYS A 42 -3.15 -19.14 11.37
C LYS A 42 -3.50 -19.90 10.08
N ASN A 43 -4.27 -20.99 10.16
CA ASN A 43 -4.55 -21.84 9.01
C ASN A 43 -5.39 -21.11 7.96
N PHE A 44 -5.31 -21.55 6.71
CA PHE A 44 -6.08 -20.98 5.61
C PHE A 44 -7.60 -21.06 5.83
N THR A 45 -8.08 -22.06 6.56
CA THR A 45 -9.50 -22.24 6.89
C THR A 45 -9.98 -21.37 8.04
N ASP A 46 -9.07 -20.78 8.82
CA ASP A 46 -9.42 -20.04 10.03
C ASP A 46 -10.02 -18.68 9.68
N VAL A 47 -10.99 -18.23 10.49
CA VAL A 47 -11.70 -16.96 10.33
C VAL A 47 -11.51 -16.15 11.60
N ASN A 48 -10.61 -15.18 11.56
CA ASN A 48 -10.25 -14.34 12.70
C ASN A 48 -10.99 -12.99 12.70
N GLY A 49 -11.49 -12.58 11.53
CA GLY A 49 -12.31 -11.38 11.38
C GLY A 49 -13.37 -11.54 10.29
N ILE A 50 -14.43 -10.74 10.42
CA ILE A 50 -15.49 -10.65 9.42
C ILE A 50 -15.67 -9.17 9.09
N GLY A 51 -15.75 -8.87 7.80
CA GLY A 51 -15.90 -7.50 7.32
C GLY A 51 -16.93 -7.35 6.22
N ILE A 52 -17.18 -6.10 5.88
CA ILE A 52 -17.97 -5.70 4.73
C ILE A 52 -17.14 -4.72 3.90
N SER A 53 -17.28 -4.81 2.58
CA SER A 53 -16.77 -3.82 1.65
C SER A 53 -17.82 -3.53 0.60
N PHE A 54 -17.78 -2.31 0.07
CA PHE A 54 -18.63 -1.86 -1.00
C PHE A 54 -17.85 -0.95 -1.95
N ASP A 55 -18.11 -1.15 -3.23
CA ASP A 55 -17.62 -0.29 -4.29
C ASP A 55 -18.77 0.59 -4.78
N ALA A 56 -18.49 1.87 -4.97
CA ALA A 56 -19.44 2.83 -5.48
C ALA A 56 -18.79 3.65 -6.58
N PHE A 57 -19.46 3.81 -7.71
CA PHE A 57 -19.00 4.69 -8.77
C PHE A 57 -20.15 5.48 -9.36
N PHE A 58 -19.83 6.66 -9.85
CA PHE A 58 -20.76 7.57 -10.51
C PHE A 58 -20.11 8.14 -11.75
N VAL A 59 -20.78 8.02 -12.89
CA VAL A 59 -20.29 8.50 -14.19
C VAL A 59 -21.26 9.52 -14.77
N ILE A 60 -20.76 10.71 -15.08
CA ILE A 60 -21.46 11.71 -15.89
C ILE A 60 -20.90 11.65 -17.30
N GLU A 61 -21.72 11.30 -18.28
CA GLU A 61 -21.32 11.25 -19.68
C GLU A 61 -22.08 12.26 -20.54
N ASN A 62 -21.34 13.06 -21.31
CA ASN A 62 -21.89 13.84 -22.40
C ASN A 62 -21.57 13.15 -23.73
N THR A 63 -22.53 12.37 -24.23
CA THR A 63 -22.40 11.57 -25.46
C THR A 63 -22.12 12.39 -26.71
N LYS A 64 -22.66 13.61 -26.81
CA LYS A 64 -22.39 14.52 -27.95
C LYS A 64 -20.93 14.96 -27.99
N SER A 65 -20.40 15.31 -26.82
CA SER A 65 -19.01 15.76 -26.70
C SER A 65 -18.02 14.60 -26.49
N LYS A 66 -18.49 13.37 -26.23
CA LYS A 66 -17.66 12.22 -25.82
C LYS A 66 -16.76 12.53 -24.61
N LEU A 67 -17.28 13.27 -23.64
CA LEU A 67 -16.61 13.63 -22.40
C LEU A 67 -17.29 12.88 -21.26
N SER A 68 -16.52 12.20 -20.43
CA SER A 68 -17.00 11.52 -19.24
C SER A 68 -16.23 11.97 -17.99
N PHE A 69 -16.94 12.05 -16.88
CA PHE A 69 -16.40 12.29 -15.55
C PHE A 69 -16.75 11.07 -14.71
N THR A 70 -15.76 10.44 -14.09
CA THR A 70 -15.97 9.26 -13.25
C THR A 70 -15.48 9.59 -11.85
N PHE A 71 -16.34 9.40 -10.85
CA PHE A 71 -15.98 9.38 -9.46
C PHE A 71 -16.14 7.95 -8.98
N ALA A 72 -15.12 7.36 -8.37
CA ALA A 72 -15.19 6.01 -7.85
C ALA A 72 -14.57 5.92 -6.46
N SER A 73 -15.21 5.13 -5.63
CA SER A 73 -14.75 4.69 -4.34
C SER A 73 -14.71 3.18 -4.35
N GLU A 74 -13.54 2.61 -4.15
CA GLU A 74 -13.32 1.17 -4.09
C GLU A 74 -12.93 0.78 -2.66
N ASP A 75 -13.34 -0.42 -2.25
CA ASP A 75 -13.00 -0.99 -0.95
C ASP A 75 -13.40 -0.09 0.23
N LEU A 76 -14.53 0.60 0.17
CA LEU A 76 -15.08 1.26 1.37
C LEU A 76 -15.57 0.18 2.32
N GLY A 77 -14.99 0.09 3.51
CA GLY A 77 -15.32 -1.00 4.40
C GLY A 77 -14.44 -1.11 5.62
N TYR A 78 -14.75 -2.11 6.43
CA TYR A 78 -14.00 -2.44 7.63
C TYR A 78 -14.06 -3.93 7.92
N ILE A 79 -13.08 -4.42 8.68
CA ILE A 79 -13.06 -5.78 9.23
C ILE A 79 -13.14 -5.67 10.74
N SER A 80 -14.09 -6.40 11.33
CA SER A 80 -14.19 -6.60 12.77
C SER A 80 -13.44 -7.87 13.16
N TRP A 81 -12.49 -7.75 14.09
CA TRP A 81 -11.65 -8.83 14.59
C TRP A 81 -12.15 -9.22 15.98
N THR A 82 -12.68 -10.43 16.13
CA THR A 82 -13.68 -10.70 17.18
C THR A 82 -13.24 -11.66 18.29
N LYS A 83 -12.08 -12.35 18.19
CA LYS A 83 -11.54 -13.18 19.31
C LYS A 83 -10.01 -13.18 19.36
N LYS A 84 -9.44 -13.05 20.57
CA LYS A 84 -7.99 -13.12 20.89
C LYS A 84 -7.08 -12.27 20.00
N SER A 85 -7.62 -11.18 19.46
CA SER A 85 -6.82 -10.21 18.72
C SER A 85 -6.13 -9.31 19.74
N TYR A 86 -4.87 -8.97 19.50
CA TYR A 86 -4.07 -8.22 20.46
C TYR A 86 -4.00 -6.76 20.01
N LEU A 87 -4.30 -5.87 20.94
CA LEU A 87 -4.00 -4.45 20.84
C LEU A 87 -2.97 -4.13 21.92
N ALA A 88 -1.80 -3.66 21.51
CA ALA A 88 -0.82 -3.08 22.41
C ALA A 88 -0.65 -1.60 22.08
N GLY A 89 -1.12 -0.74 22.98
CA GLY A 89 -0.82 0.69 22.95
C GLY A 89 0.34 0.97 23.90
N VAL A 90 1.52 1.28 23.37
CA VAL A 90 2.73 1.49 24.17
C VAL A 90 3.18 2.93 23.99
N ASP A 91 3.09 3.71 25.07
CA ASP A 91 3.75 5.01 25.21
C ASP A 91 4.89 4.80 26.22
N THR A 92 6.14 4.82 25.76
CA THR A 92 7.29 4.48 26.60
C THR A 92 8.53 5.24 26.14
N ALA A 93 9.29 5.72 27.14
CA ALA A 93 10.66 6.18 26.98
C ALA A 93 11.59 5.14 27.62
N ILE A 94 12.52 4.60 26.84
CA ILE A 94 13.53 3.63 27.27
C ILE A 94 14.88 4.33 27.17
N HIS A 95 15.59 4.41 28.29
CA HIS A 95 16.98 4.81 28.35
C HIS A 95 17.83 3.56 28.57
N PHE A 96 18.85 3.37 27.74
CA PHE A 96 19.81 2.28 27.87
C PHE A 96 21.19 2.88 28.07
N ASP A 97 21.79 2.62 29.22
CA ASP A 97 23.19 2.89 29.48
C ASP A 97 24.05 1.82 28.76
N GLY A 98 25.04 2.27 28.02
CA GLY A 98 26.02 1.44 27.34
C GLY A 98 26.79 0.54 28.31
N VAL A 99 27.42 -0.50 27.78
CA VAL A 99 28.22 -1.42 28.59
C VAL A 99 29.59 -0.79 28.84
N GLU A 100 29.92 -0.47 30.09
CA GLU A 100 31.25 -0.02 30.48
C GLU A 100 32.23 -1.21 30.43
N ILE A 101 32.95 -1.36 29.31
CA ILE A 101 34.01 -2.37 29.20
C ILE A 101 35.25 -1.83 29.91
N THR A 102 35.39 -2.19 31.19
CA THR A 102 36.54 -1.79 32.02
C THR A 102 37.84 -2.48 31.58
N ASN A 103 37.76 -3.59 30.84
CA ASN A 103 38.95 -4.29 30.31
C ASN A 103 38.66 -5.07 29.01
N ILE A 104 39.18 -4.57 27.89
CA ILE A 104 39.08 -5.18 26.55
C ILE A 104 39.62 -6.63 26.49
N MET A 105 40.49 -7.03 27.42
CA MET A 105 41.08 -8.37 27.47
C MET A 105 40.16 -9.43 28.12
N ASN A 106 39.05 -9.03 28.75
CA ASN A 106 38.10 -9.91 29.45
C ASN A 106 36.70 -9.98 28.79
N VAL A 107 36.52 -9.38 27.61
CA VAL A 107 35.22 -9.29 26.90
C VAL A 107 34.58 -10.66 26.61
N ALA A 108 35.36 -11.75 26.57
CA ALA A 108 34.83 -13.09 26.37
C ALA A 108 34.05 -13.66 27.57
N GLN A 109 34.14 -13.06 28.76
CA GLN A 109 33.50 -13.56 30.00
C GLN A 109 32.40 -12.65 30.55
N GLU A 110 32.32 -11.39 30.12
CA GLU A 110 31.23 -10.50 30.52
C GLU A 110 30.02 -10.75 29.62
N ASN A 111 29.01 -11.44 30.16
CA ASN A 111 27.73 -11.61 29.49
C ASN A 111 27.15 -10.23 29.19
N LEU A 112 27.22 -9.82 27.92
CA LEU A 112 26.58 -8.65 27.35
C LEU A 112 25.05 -8.80 27.48
N HIS A 113 24.51 -8.55 28.67
CA HIS A 113 23.07 -8.46 28.91
C HIS A 113 22.57 -7.06 28.50
N GLY A 114 22.84 -6.69 27.24
CA GLY A 114 22.15 -5.61 26.56
C GLY A 114 20.79 -6.12 26.11
N ILE A 115 19.77 -5.25 26.19
CA ILE A 115 18.36 -5.48 25.83
C ILE A 115 18.22 -6.62 24.80
N SER A 116 17.85 -7.81 25.28
CA SER A 116 17.58 -8.93 24.38
C SER A 116 16.33 -8.63 23.57
N GLN A 117 16.22 -9.19 22.36
CA GLN A 117 14.99 -9.16 21.56
C GLN A 117 13.78 -9.62 22.40
N ASP A 118 14.01 -10.54 23.33
CA ASP A 118 13.01 -11.06 24.27
C ASP A 118 12.52 -9.98 25.24
N SER A 119 13.39 -9.10 25.75
CA SER A 119 12.99 -8.03 26.69
C SER A 119 12.09 -6.97 26.04
N LEU A 120 12.35 -6.62 24.78
CA LEU A 120 11.48 -5.71 24.01
C LEU A 120 10.14 -6.37 23.71
N MET A 121 10.14 -7.65 23.35
CA MET A 121 8.90 -8.38 23.12
C MET A 121 8.09 -8.56 24.39
N ASP A 122 8.73 -8.78 25.53
CA ASP A 122 8.07 -8.86 26.82
C ASP A 122 7.41 -7.52 27.21
N ILE A 123 8.02 -6.38 26.90
CA ILE A 123 7.37 -5.06 27.09
C ILE A 123 6.13 -4.91 26.20
N ILE A 124 6.20 -5.35 24.94
CA ILE A 124 5.08 -5.29 23.99
C ILE A 124 3.94 -6.21 24.44
N TYR A 125 4.25 -7.45 24.84
CA TYR A 125 3.26 -8.44 25.22
C TYR A 125 2.72 -8.24 26.64
N SER A 126 3.51 -7.74 27.59
CA SER A 126 3.07 -7.44 28.96
C SER A 126 2.09 -6.27 29.05
N LYS A 127 2.09 -5.39 28.05
CA LYS A 127 1.13 -4.27 27.90
C LYS A 127 0.04 -4.56 26.86
N SER A 128 -0.11 -5.81 26.42
CA SER A 128 -1.10 -6.18 25.41
C SER A 128 -2.40 -6.67 26.05
N ASP A 129 -3.52 -6.10 25.62
CA ASP A 129 -4.84 -6.61 25.95
C ASP A 129 -5.38 -7.41 24.76
N THR A 130 -5.97 -8.58 25.04
CA THR A 130 -6.76 -9.30 24.03
C THR A 130 -8.14 -8.66 23.93
N VAL A 131 -8.27 -7.65 23.08
CA VAL A 131 -9.53 -6.91 22.85
C VAL A 131 -9.98 -7.04 21.40
N PRO A 132 -11.31 -7.15 21.17
CA PRO A 132 -11.84 -7.01 19.82
C PRO A 132 -11.59 -5.60 19.30
N PHE A 133 -11.28 -5.47 18.01
CA PHE A 133 -11.10 -4.18 17.36
C PHE A 133 -11.62 -4.19 15.93
N GLN A 134 -11.77 -3.00 15.37
CA GLN A 134 -12.17 -2.78 13.98
C GLN A 134 -11.08 -1.98 13.29
N LEU A 135 -10.75 -2.37 12.06
CA LEU A 135 -9.90 -1.57 11.18
C LEU A 135 -10.61 -1.38 9.85
N SER A 136 -10.55 -0.15 9.35
CA SER A 136 -10.88 0.15 7.95
C SER A 136 -9.94 -0.63 7.04
N ILE A 137 -10.45 -1.03 5.88
CA ILE A 137 -9.60 -1.58 4.82
C ILE A 137 -9.05 -0.43 3.97
N PRO A 138 -7.95 -0.63 3.23
CA PRO A 138 -7.41 0.39 2.33
C PRO A 138 -8.43 0.86 1.27
N GLU A 139 -9.09 1.97 1.55
CA GLU A 139 -10.10 2.57 0.67
C GLU A 139 -9.41 3.32 -0.47
N LYS A 140 -9.85 3.18 -1.72
CA LYS A 140 -9.35 4.01 -2.83
C LYS A 140 -10.43 4.97 -3.30
N LEU A 141 -10.14 6.27 -3.19
CA LEU A 141 -10.91 7.30 -3.89
C LEU A 141 -10.23 7.65 -5.21
N SER A 142 -11.02 7.79 -6.26
CA SER A 142 -10.54 8.19 -7.57
C SER A 142 -11.52 9.12 -8.29
N PHE A 143 -10.95 10.04 -9.04
CA PHE A 143 -11.66 10.91 -9.95
C PHE A 143 -10.94 10.91 -11.30
N GLU A 144 -11.69 10.71 -12.37
CA GLU A 144 -11.19 10.67 -13.74
C GLU A 144 -12.02 11.56 -14.65
N ILE A 145 -11.34 12.22 -15.58
CA ILE A 145 -11.94 12.91 -16.70
C ILE A 145 -11.40 12.26 -17.97
N LYS A 146 -12.28 11.75 -18.81
CA LYS A 146 -11.92 11.12 -20.07
C LYS A 146 -12.61 11.82 -21.23
N LYS A 147 -11.84 12.10 -22.28
CA LYS A 147 -12.32 12.65 -23.54
C LYS A 147 -11.96 11.68 -24.66
N GLU A 148 -12.91 11.42 -25.54
CA GLU A 148 -12.68 10.62 -26.74
C GLU A 148 -12.84 11.44 -28.02
N TRP A 149 -12.06 11.07 -29.03
CA TRP A 149 -12.07 11.64 -30.38
C TRP A 149 -12.12 10.54 -31.44
N SER A 150 -12.48 10.91 -32.66
CA SER A 150 -12.51 9.98 -33.80
C SER A 150 -11.22 9.98 -34.63
N GLY A 151 -10.15 10.60 -34.14
CA GLY A 151 -8.87 10.76 -34.84
C GLY A 151 -7.82 9.72 -34.49
N PHE A 152 -6.58 9.96 -34.92
CA PHE A 152 -5.42 9.13 -34.57
C PHE A 152 -5.26 9.01 -33.06
N ILE A 153 -5.22 10.15 -32.36
CA ILE A 153 -5.41 10.18 -30.90
C ILE A 153 -6.92 10.03 -30.66
N ASN A 154 -7.32 8.90 -30.10
CA ASN A 154 -8.73 8.57 -29.91
C ASN A 154 -9.21 8.80 -28.48
N SER A 155 -8.31 8.93 -27.50
CA SER A 155 -8.70 9.32 -26.15
C SER A 155 -7.58 9.99 -25.38
N ALA A 156 -7.98 10.83 -24.42
CA ALA A 156 -7.14 11.31 -23.35
C ALA A 156 -7.91 11.16 -22.04
N LEU A 157 -7.19 10.81 -20.99
CA LEU A 157 -7.68 10.65 -19.64
C LEU A 157 -6.74 11.42 -18.72
N ILE A 158 -7.30 12.15 -17.78
CA ILE A 158 -6.59 12.65 -16.61
C ILE A 158 -7.32 12.15 -15.37
N GLY A 159 -6.57 11.81 -14.34
CA GLY A 159 -7.15 11.29 -13.11
C GLY A 159 -6.31 11.57 -11.89
N VAL A 160 -6.94 11.44 -10.75
CA VAL A 160 -6.32 11.48 -9.44
C VAL A 160 -6.87 10.33 -8.60
N ASN A 161 -6.02 9.65 -7.86
CA ASN A 161 -6.43 8.65 -6.89
C ASN A 161 -5.65 8.78 -5.57
N TYR A 162 -6.26 8.32 -4.48
CA TYR A 162 -5.64 8.25 -3.17
C TYR A 162 -6.14 7.03 -2.42
N ILE A 163 -5.20 6.25 -1.85
CA ILE A 163 -5.50 5.08 -1.02
C ILE A 163 -5.31 5.47 0.45
N PHE A 164 -6.39 5.35 1.23
CA PHE A 164 -6.40 5.63 2.66
C PHE A 164 -5.75 4.49 3.45
N ASP A 165 -5.27 4.79 4.65
CA ASP A 165 -4.76 3.81 5.63
C ASP A 165 -3.58 2.92 5.20
N VAL A 166 -2.85 3.34 4.15
CA VAL A 166 -1.63 2.66 3.65
C VAL A 166 -0.38 3.54 3.69
N GLY A 167 -0.46 4.72 4.32
CA GLY A 167 0.66 5.65 4.40
C GLY A 167 1.05 6.28 3.05
N GLN A 168 0.11 6.37 2.11
CA GLN A 168 0.34 7.07 0.85
C GLN A 168 0.63 8.56 1.13
N PRO A 169 1.81 9.09 0.74
CA PRO A 169 2.23 10.43 1.17
C PRO A 169 1.43 11.56 0.50
N ILE A 170 1.12 11.41 -0.79
CA ILE A 170 0.34 12.37 -1.58
C ILE A 170 -0.56 11.65 -2.59
N PRO A 171 -1.66 12.27 -3.05
CA PRO A 171 -2.47 11.75 -4.15
C PRO A 171 -1.62 11.42 -5.38
N GLN A 172 -1.99 10.36 -6.09
CA GLN A 172 -1.39 10.01 -7.37
C GLN A 172 -2.18 10.70 -8.47
N PHE A 173 -1.52 11.57 -9.22
CA PHE A 173 -2.05 12.17 -10.43
C PHE A 173 -1.55 11.38 -11.63
N TYR A 174 -2.41 11.19 -12.62
CA TYR A 174 -2.03 10.49 -13.84
C TYR A 174 -2.73 11.07 -15.07
N ALA A 175 -2.05 10.95 -16.20
CA ALA A 175 -2.56 11.26 -17.51
C ALA A 175 -2.28 10.09 -18.45
N MET A 176 -3.23 9.79 -19.33
CA MET A 176 -3.08 8.77 -20.35
C MET A 176 -3.58 9.30 -21.68
N GLN A 177 -2.79 9.14 -22.73
CA GLN A 177 -3.20 9.45 -24.10
C GLN A 177 -3.15 8.16 -24.91
N THR A 178 -4.22 7.86 -25.65
CA THR A 178 -4.29 6.66 -26.49
C THR A 178 -4.40 7.05 -27.95
N ALA A 179 -3.67 6.33 -28.80
CA ALA A 179 -3.72 6.43 -30.24
C ALA A 179 -4.10 5.10 -30.88
N VAL A 180 -4.94 5.17 -31.91
CA VAL A 180 -5.28 4.04 -32.78
C VAL A 180 -4.25 3.97 -33.88
N ILE A 181 -3.38 2.96 -33.82
CA ILE A 181 -2.34 2.75 -34.85
C ILE A 181 -2.93 1.99 -36.02
N THR A 182 -3.73 0.97 -35.73
CA THR A 182 -4.48 0.18 -36.72
C THR A 182 -5.84 -0.19 -36.14
N LYS A 183 -6.74 -0.76 -36.95
CA LYS A 183 -8.05 -1.26 -36.49
C LYS A 183 -7.95 -2.30 -35.36
N TRP A 184 -6.79 -2.92 -35.17
CA TRP A 184 -6.55 -3.97 -34.19
C TRP A 184 -5.52 -3.58 -33.12
N LEU A 185 -4.89 -2.41 -33.20
CA LEU A 185 -3.82 -1.98 -32.29
C LEU A 185 -4.04 -0.56 -31.80
N ASN A 186 -4.12 -0.43 -30.48
CA ASN A 186 -4.05 0.84 -29.77
C ASN A 186 -2.76 0.89 -28.95
N ILE A 187 -2.12 2.06 -28.93
CA ILE A 187 -0.96 2.33 -28.08
C ILE A 187 -1.27 3.54 -27.23
N GLY A 188 -0.79 3.58 -25.99
CA GLY A 188 -0.92 4.75 -25.15
C GLY A 188 0.34 5.08 -24.37
N LEU A 189 0.46 6.36 -24.04
CA LEU A 189 1.45 6.90 -23.12
C LEU A 189 0.75 7.15 -21.79
N ILE A 190 1.40 6.75 -20.69
CA ILE A 190 0.91 6.97 -19.33
C ILE A 190 1.95 7.82 -18.59
N GLU A 191 1.51 8.89 -17.95
CA GLU A 191 2.33 9.74 -17.10
C GLU A 191 1.72 9.71 -15.71
N ASN A 192 2.52 9.49 -14.67
CA ASN A 192 2.05 9.42 -13.30
C ASN A 192 2.97 10.23 -12.39
N TYR A 193 2.40 10.89 -11.38
CA TYR A 193 3.15 11.61 -10.36
C TYR A 193 2.50 11.42 -8.99
N GLY A 194 3.31 11.11 -7.98
CA GLY A 194 2.86 10.93 -6.61
C GLY A 194 2.56 9.47 -6.27
N GLY A 195 1.61 9.26 -5.36
CA GLY A 195 1.39 7.95 -4.74
C GLY A 195 2.67 7.45 -4.05
N PHE A 196 3.03 6.18 -4.27
CA PHE A 196 4.23 5.56 -3.71
C PHE A 196 5.48 5.67 -4.60
N SER A 197 5.35 6.22 -5.81
CA SER A 197 6.32 5.97 -6.89
C SER A 197 7.02 7.21 -7.44
N GLY A 198 6.62 8.42 -7.01
CA GLY A 198 7.14 9.66 -7.57
C GLY A 198 6.70 9.87 -9.03
N PHE A 199 7.54 10.46 -9.86
CA PHE A 199 7.27 10.63 -11.29
C PHE A 199 7.58 9.34 -12.07
N ASN A 200 6.63 8.88 -12.88
CA ASN A 200 6.79 7.72 -13.74
C ASN A 200 6.17 7.94 -15.11
N VAL A 201 6.81 7.36 -16.13
CA VAL A 201 6.28 7.25 -17.48
C VAL A 201 6.07 5.77 -17.79
N GLY A 202 5.03 5.51 -18.55
CA GLY A 202 4.51 4.19 -18.83
C GLY A 202 3.99 4.06 -20.26
N LEU A 203 3.81 2.82 -20.68
CA LEU A 203 3.27 2.47 -21.99
C LEU A 203 2.07 1.55 -21.83
N TYR A 204 1.14 1.68 -22.75
CA TYR A 204 -0.05 0.87 -22.90
C TYR A 204 -0.11 0.31 -24.31
N PHE A 205 -0.39 -0.98 -24.43
CA PHE A 205 -0.63 -1.64 -25.70
C PHE A 205 -1.90 -2.47 -25.58
N GLN A 206 -2.81 -2.29 -26.54
CA GLN A 206 -4.02 -3.09 -26.61
C GLN A 206 -4.21 -3.63 -28.02
N VAL A 207 -4.41 -4.94 -28.08
CA VAL A 207 -4.74 -5.68 -29.31
C VAL A 207 -6.20 -6.08 -29.27
N ASN A 208 -6.96 -5.61 -30.27
CA ASN A 208 -8.36 -5.96 -30.51
C ASN A 208 -8.45 -6.81 -31.78
N THR A 209 -8.75 -8.11 -31.68
CA THR A 209 -9.01 -8.92 -32.88
C THR A 209 -10.51 -8.92 -33.20
N ASN A 210 -10.89 -9.40 -34.39
CA ASN A 210 -12.21 -9.18 -35.01
C ASN A 210 -13.40 -9.91 -34.35
N LYS A 211 -13.68 -9.59 -33.07
CA LYS A 211 -15.00 -9.35 -32.42
C LYS A 211 -15.09 -9.89 -30.99
N ASN A 212 -14.16 -10.76 -30.59
CA ASN A 212 -14.32 -11.50 -29.34
C ASN A 212 -13.09 -11.47 -28.44
N PHE A 213 -11.94 -10.97 -28.88
CA PHE A 213 -10.72 -11.02 -28.08
C PHE A 213 -10.09 -9.65 -27.95
N ASN A 214 -9.78 -9.28 -26.71
CA ASN A 214 -9.03 -8.10 -26.33
C ASN A 214 -7.88 -8.56 -25.44
N ALA A 215 -6.65 -8.16 -25.80
CA ALA A 215 -5.50 -8.31 -24.93
C ALA A 215 -4.91 -6.94 -24.67
N THR A 216 -4.54 -6.70 -23.42
CA THR A 216 -3.89 -5.47 -22.97
C THR A 216 -2.62 -5.82 -22.23
N ILE A 217 -1.52 -5.15 -22.56
CA ILE A 217 -0.31 -5.12 -21.74
C ILE A 217 0.03 -3.67 -21.47
N SER A 218 0.31 -3.34 -20.22
CA SER A 218 0.70 -1.99 -19.85
C SER A 218 1.67 -1.97 -18.68
N SER A 219 2.40 -0.87 -18.55
CA SER A 219 3.19 -0.56 -17.37
C SER A 219 3.07 0.93 -17.12
N GLY A 220 2.61 1.33 -15.94
CA GLY A 220 2.62 2.73 -15.50
C GLY A 220 3.95 3.16 -14.88
N ASN A 221 4.83 2.21 -14.56
CA ASN A 221 6.08 2.42 -13.83
C ASN A 221 7.29 1.92 -14.64
N LEU A 222 7.31 2.21 -15.95
CA LEU A 222 8.39 1.75 -16.83
C LEU A 222 9.71 2.45 -16.47
N THR A 223 9.64 3.68 -15.96
CA THR A 223 10.81 4.40 -15.39
C THR A 223 11.54 3.56 -14.34
N GLY A 224 10.84 2.80 -13.49
CA GLY A 224 11.49 1.92 -12.51
C GLY A 224 12.33 0.80 -13.11
N PHE A 225 12.03 0.35 -14.34
CA PHE A 225 12.84 -0.63 -15.07
C PHE A 225 14.04 -0.01 -15.76
N ILE A 226 13.92 1.22 -16.26
CA ILE A 226 14.94 1.91 -17.07
C ILE A 226 15.89 2.74 -16.19
N LEU A 227 15.34 3.47 -15.23
CA LEU A 227 16.01 4.39 -14.30
C LEU A 227 15.72 3.98 -12.85
N PRO A 228 16.24 2.83 -12.38
CA PRO A 228 15.87 2.23 -11.10
C PRO A 228 16.30 3.04 -9.87
N LYS A 229 17.15 4.06 -10.03
CA LYS A 229 17.57 4.97 -8.95
C LYS A 229 16.59 6.12 -8.73
N GLU A 230 15.78 6.44 -9.75
CA GLU A 230 14.90 7.62 -9.78
C GLU A 230 13.42 7.25 -9.59
N ALA A 231 13.08 5.96 -9.57
CA ALA A 231 11.72 5.47 -9.48
C ALA A 231 11.60 4.32 -8.46
N TYR A 232 10.56 4.39 -7.65
CA TYR A 232 10.38 3.51 -6.49
C TYR A 232 9.48 2.30 -6.76
N ALA A 233 8.89 2.20 -7.94
CA ALA A 233 7.95 1.15 -8.30
C ALA A 233 8.28 0.53 -9.67
N ARG A 234 7.93 -0.75 -9.83
CA ARG A 234 7.99 -1.50 -11.08
C ARG A 234 6.72 -2.33 -11.19
N SER A 235 5.96 -2.16 -12.26
CA SER A 235 4.74 -2.95 -12.48
C SER A 235 4.54 -3.28 -13.93
N VAL A 236 3.93 -4.44 -14.19
CA VAL A 236 3.43 -4.84 -15.50
C VAL A 236 2.01 -5.36 -15.27
N PHE A 237 1.08 -4.87 -16.07
CA PHE A 237 -0.31 -5.29 -16.09
C PHE A 237 -0.57 -6.04 -17.39
N ILE A 238 -1.22 -7.20 -17.28
CA ILE A 238 -1.66 -8.01 -18.42
C ILE A 238 -3.13 -8.32 -18.21
N SER A 239 -3.93 -8.08 -19.24
CA SER A 239 -5.35 -8.43 -19.26
C SER A 239 -5.70 -9.13 -20.57
N ILE A 240 -6.51 -10.17 -20.45
CA ILE A 240 -7.06 -10.91 -21.58
C ILE A 240 -8.56 -11.00 -21.34
N ALA A 241 -9.35 -10.49 -22.28
CA ALA A 241 -10.79 -10.56 -22.25
C ALA A 241 -11.31 -11.25 -23.50
N TYR A 242 -12.17 -12.25 -23.29
CA TYR A 242 -12.89 -12.92 -24.36
C TYR A 242 -14.40 -12.67 -24.22
N LYS A 243 -15.01 -12.07 -25.24
CA LYS A 243 -16.46 -11.84 -25.31
C LYS A 243 -17.13 -13.11 -25.82
N ILE A 244 -17.94 -13.74 -24.96
CA ILE A 244 -18.82 -14.85 -25.35
C ILE A 244 -20.09 -14.23 -25.96
N LYS A 245 -20.55 -14.79 -27.09
CA LYS A 245 -21.79 -14.39 -27.75
C LYS A 245 -23.00 -15.02 -27.09
#